data_AF-A0A2V8R3D2-F1
#
_entry.id   AF-A0A2V8R3D2-F1
#
_cell.length_a   1.000
_cell.length_b   1.000
_cell.length_c   1.000
_cell.angle_alpha   90.00
_cell.angle_beta   90.00
_cell.angle_gamma   90.00
#
_symmetry.space_group_name_H-M   'P 1'
#
loop_
_entity.id
_entity.type
_entity.pdbx_description
1 polymer ?
#
loop_
_entity_poly.entity_id
_entity_poly.type
_entity_poly.pdbx_seq_one_letter_code
_entity_poly.pdbx_strand_id
1 'polypeptide(L)'
;SGSGSFAERGRAFYDLARAFYGQTDTREAAFVLLGQADFVTPLSNVLVGDSSLADAIHQTPSLRRQFADLLYHYPLNFPTWDLALSDLERVRAWKADFEKQVKFGRVPQLEYIWLPNDHTDGSQSKILDPYQFMAQNDAALGHVVETVSHSSIWKDSLILVVEDDTQNGPDHVDATRTIAFAAGPYVKRGTVVSDRYDELSMLRTIEILLGLEPMNLNDRMAAPMFGLFTNKPDYHAFGPAKISDQLSEADRQRYQQLVGPE
;
A
#
# COMPACT_ATOMS: atom_id res chain seq x y z
N SER A 1 -8.81 -20.51 7.84
CA SER A 1 -7.55 -20.97 7.21
C SER A 1 -7.66 -21.01 5.68
N GLY A 2 -8.20 -19.95 5.05
CA GLY A 2 -8.34 -19.83 3.59
C GLY A 2 -7.18 -19.11 2.89
N SER A 3 -6.12 -18.76 3.63
CA SER A 3 -5.02 -17.90 3.15
C SER A 3 -3.99 -18.61 2.27
N GLY A 4 -4.00 -19.95 2.19
CA GLY A 4 -2.99 -20.72 1.47
C GLY A 4 -2.82 -20.28 0.01
N SER A 5 -3.91 -20.27 -0.77
CA SER A 5 -3.81 -19.99 -2.21
C SER A 5 -3.48 -18.53 -2.56
N PHE A 6 -3.94 -17.56 -1.75
CA PHE A 6 -3.69 -16.14 -2.03
C PHE A 6 -2.29 -15.72 -1.58
N ALA A 7 -1.86 -16.12 -0.38
CA ALA A 7 -0.52 -15.85 0.12
C ALA A 7 0.55 -16.53 -0.77
N GLU A 8 0.28 -17.75 -1.26
CA GLU A 8 1.15 -18.43 -2.21
C GLU A 8 1.25 -17.70 -3.55
N ARG A 9 0.12 -17.21 -4.10
CA ARG A 9 0.13 -16.43 -5.35
C ARG A 9 0.83 -15.08 -5.19
N GLY A 10 0.60 -14.37 -4.09
CA GLY A 10 1.29 -13.12 -3.78
C GLY A 10 2.80 -13.34 -3.69
N ARG A 11 3.24 -14.37 -2.96
CA ARG A 11 4.66 -14.74 -2.86
C ARG A 11 5.25 -15.13 -4.21
N ALA A 12 4.55 -15.94 -5.00
CA ALA A 12 5.00 -16.33 -6.34
C ALA A 12 5.12 -15.12 -7.27
N PHE A 13 4.18 -14.17 -7.20
CA PHE A 13 4.26 -12.91 -7.93
C PHE A 13 5.47 -12.10 -7.50
N TYR A 14 5.68 -11.91 -6.19
CA TYR A 14 6.81 -11.14 -5.66
C TYR A 14 8.15 -11.79 -6.02
N ASP A 15 8.28 -13.10 -5.88
CA ASP A 15 9.49 -13.84 -6.23
C ASP A 15 9.87 -13.70 -7.70
N LEU A 16 8.86 -13.68 -8.59
CA LEU A 16 9.04 -13.36 -10.00
C LEU A 16 9.44 -11.89 -10.18
N ALA A 17 8.62 -10.96 -9.70
CA ALA A 17 8.72 -9.53 -9.95
C ALA A 17 10.07 -8.96 -9.49
N ARG A 18 10.52 -9.33 -8.29
CA ARG A 18 11.74 -8.78 -7.69
C ARG A 18 13.00 -9.09 -8.48
N ALA A 19 13.02 -10.19 -9.25
CA ALA A 19 14.16 -10.54 -10.12
C ALA A 19 14.37 -9.52 -11.25
N PHE A 20 13.33 -8.75 -11.57
CA PHE A 20 13.32 -7.74 -12.63
C PHE A 20 13.26 -6.30 -12.06
N TYR A 21 13.53 -6.11 -10.77
CA TYR A 21 13.56 -4.79 -10.16
C TYR A 21 14.55 -3.85 -10.86
N GLY A 22 14.12 -2.63 -11.17
CA GLY A 22 14.87 -1.64 -11.95
C GLY A 22 14.78 -1.80 -13.48
N GLN A 23 14.07 -2.82 -13.99
CA GLN A 23 13.85 -3.00 -15.43
C GLN A 23 12.56 -2.32 -15.94
N THR A 24 11.81 -1.66 -15.06
CA THR A 24 10.55 -0.96 -15.38
C THR A 24 10.62 0.54 -15.08
N ASP A 25 11.82 1.10 -14.96
CA ASP A 25 12.04 2.53 -14.64
C ASP A 25 11.55 3.49 -15.76
N THR A 26 11.21 2.96 -16.95
CA THR A 26 10.51 3.69 -18.02
C THR A 26 9.41 2.81 -18.63
N ARG A 27 8.41 3.45 -19.27
CA ARG A 27 7.34 2.74 -19.99
C ARG A 27 7.89 1.90 -21.13
N GLU A 28 8.92 2.37 -21.82
CA GLU A 28 9.59 1.63 -22.88
C GLU A 28 10.31 0.40 -22.33
N ALA A 29 11.00 0.52 -21.20
CA ALA A 29 11.67 -0.60 -20.55
C ALA A 29 10.65 -1.65 -20.08
N ALA A 30 9.56 -1.21 -19.44
CA ALA A 30 8.45 -2.08 -19.05
C ALA A 30 7.78 -2.76 -20.26
N PHE A 31 7.60 -2.02 -21.37
CA PHE A 31 7.09 -2.58 -22.61
C PHE A 31 8.04 -3.65 -23.13
N VAL A 32 9.35 -3.40 -23.20
CA VAL A 32 10.36 -4.40 -23.64
C VAL A 32 10.32 -5.65 -22.76
N LEU A 33 10.30 -5.50 -21.44
CA LEU A 33 10.20 -6.59 -20.47
C LEU A 33 9.00 -7.50 -20.73
N LEU A 34 7.83 -6.92 -21.02
CA LEU A 34 6.60 -7.67 -21.34
C LEU A 34 6.65 -8.49 -22.64
N GLY A 35 7.71 -8.39 -23.44
CA GLY A 35 7.92 -9.27 -24.59
C GLY A 35 8.99 -10.33 -24.37
N GLN A 36 9.57 -10.38 -23.18
CA GLN A 36 10.53 -11.40 -22.81
C GLN A 36 9.75 -12.59 -22.24
N ALA A 37 9.95 -13.77 -22.84
CA ALA A 37 9.19 -14.97 -22.50
C ALA A 37 9.42 -15.44 -21.05
N ASP A 38 10.62 -15.17 -20.51
CA ASP A 38 11.03 -15.46 -19.13
C ASP A 38 10.33 -14.59 -18.08
N PHE A 39 9.80 -13.42 -18.46
CA PHE A 39 8.96 -12.59 -17.58
C PHE A 39 7.47 -12.82 -17.84
N VAL A 40 7.02 -12.67 -19.09
CA VAL A 40 5.58 -12.62 -19.39
C VAL A 40 4.88 -13.97 -19.24
N THR A 41 5.59 -15.10 -19.49
CA THR A 41 4.99 -16.43 -19.35
C THR A 41 4.75 -16.79 -17.89
N PRO A 42 5.74 -16.63 -16.98
CA PRO A 42 5.47 -16.80 -15.55
C PRO A 42 4.43 -15.83 -15.01
N LEU A 43 4.44 -14.56 -15.44
CA LEU A 43 3.44 -13.56 -15.05
C LEU A 43 2.02 -14.02 -15.43
N SER A 44 1.84 -14.53 -16.65
CA SER A 44 0.57 -15.09 -17.13
C SER A 44 0.11 -16.26 -16.26
N ASN A 45 1.01 -17.21 -15.96
CA ASN A 45 0.66 -18.35 -15.11
C ASN A 45 0.27 -17.93 -13.68
N VAL A 46 0.92 -16.91 -13.11
CA VAL A 46 0.59 -16.40 -11.76
C VAL A 46 -0.79 -15.73 -11.75
N LEU A 47 -1.11 -14.93 -12.77
CA LEU A 47 -2.34 -14.15 -12.82
C LEU A 47 -3.56 -14.96 -13.27
N VAL A 48 -3.42 -15.77 -14.32
CA VAL A 48 -4.55 -16.48 -14.98
C VAL A 48 -4.40 -18.00 -14.99
N GLY A 49 -3.25 -18.56 -14.59
CA GLY A 49 -3.04 -20.00 -14.49
C GLY A 49 -2.62 -20.70 -15.78
N ASP A 50 -2.44 -19.96 -16.88
CA ASP A 50 -2.00 -20.48 -18.19
C ASP A 50 -1.25 -19.40 -19.01
N SER A 51 -0.99 -19.65 -20.30
CA SER A 51 -0.30 -18.72 -21.21
C SER A 51 -1.21 -17.71 -21.92
N SER A 52 -2.53 -17.74 -21.70
CA SER A 52 -3.48 -16.96 -22.48
C SER A 52 -3.26 -15.45 -22.38
N LEU A 53 -2.87 -14.95 -21.20
CA LEU A 53 -2.52 -13.54 -21.01
C LEU A 53 -1.19 -13.20 -21.69
N ALA A 54 -0.18 -14.08 -21.62
CA ALA A 54 1.08 -13.88 -22.34
C ALA A 54 0.86 -13.80 -23.86
N ASP A 55 0.05 -14.71 -24.41
CA ASP A 55 -0.30 -14.73 -25.83
C ASP A 55 -1.03 -13.44 -26.22
N ALA A 56 -2.00 -12.98 -25.40
CA ALA A 56 -2.71 -11.73 -25.64
C ALA A 56 -1.78 -10.51 -25.61
N ILE A 57 -0.85 -10.43 -24.64
CA ILE A 57 0.14 -9.35 -24.52
C ILE A 57 1.07 -9.34 -25.75
N HIS A 58 1.49 -10.50 -26.24
CA HIS A 58 2.32 -10.60 -27.44
C HIS A 58 1.58 -10.19 -28.73
N GLN A 59 0.33 -10.64 -28.87
CA GLN A 59 -0.46 -10.42 -30.09
C GLN A 59 -1.07 -9.02 -30.17
N THR A 60 -1.22 -8.34 -29.02
CA THR A 60 -1.96 -7.07 -28.93
C THR A 60 -1.06 -5.95 -28.37
N PRO A 61 -0.38 -5.17 -29.23
CA PRO A 61 0.52 -4.11 -28.79
C PRO A 61 -0.13 -3.04 -27.90
N SER A 62 -1.42 -2.75 -28.09
CA SER A 62 -2.16 -1.82 -27.23
C SER A 62 -2.31 -2.37 -25.80
N LEU A 63 -2.65 -3.65 -25.65
CA LEU A 63 -2.72 -4.31 -24.35
C LEU A 63 -1.35 -4.33 -23.66
N ARG A 64 -0.29 -4.65 -24.41
CA ARG A 64 1.09 -4.61 -23.89
C ARG A 64 1.48 -3.22 -23.40
N ARG A 65 1.06 -2.15 -24.08
CA ARG A 65 1.29 -0.77 -23.60
C ARG A 65 0.55 -0.47 -22.31
N GLN A 66 -0.69 -0.95 -22.15
CA GLN A 66 -1.45 -0.77 -20.91
C GLN A 66 -0.80 -1.51 -19.74
N PHE A 67 -0.35 -2.75 -19.96
CA PHE A 67 0.42 -3.49 -18.95
C PHE A 67 1.78 -2.83 -18.67
N ALA A 68 2.45 -2.26 -19.66
CA ALA A 68 3.70 -1.55 -19.46
C ALA A 68 3.51 -0.31 -18.58
N ASP A 69 2.39 0.41 -18.75
CA ASP A 69 2.03 1.55 -17.90
C ASP A 69 1.78 1.12 -16.45
N LEU A 70 1.09 0.00 -16.24
CA LEU A 70 0.93 -0.61 -14.92
C LEU A 70 2.29 -0.96 -14.29
N LEU A 71 3.15 -1.68 -15.01
CA LEU A 71 4.45 -2.12 -14.49
C LEU A 71 5.44 -0.97 -14.25
N TYR A 72 5.30 0.13 -15.01
CA TYR A 72 6.08 1.34 -14.79
C TYR A 72 5.77 2.01 -13.43
N HIS A 73 4.52 1.89 -12.97
CA HIS A 73 4.08 2.38 -11.67
C HIS A 73 4.12 1.33 -10.55
N TYR A 74 4.42 0.06 -10.87
CA TYR A 74 4.46 -1.02 -9.90
C TYR A 74 5.85 -1.16 -9.27
N PRO A 75 5.97 -1.10 -7.92
CA PRO A 75 7.24 -1.31 -7.24
C PRO A 75 7.57 -2.82 -7.20
N LEU A 76 8.33 -3.30 -8.19
CA LEU A 76 8.64 -4.74 -8.33
C LEU A 76 9.39 -5.36 -7.13
N ASN A 77 10.03 -4.54 -6.29
CA ASN A 77 10.67 -4.98 -5.06
C ASN A 77 9.78 -4.89 -3.81
N PHE A 78 8.52 -4.44 -3.93
CA PHE A 78 7.60 -4.35 -2.80
C PHE A 78 6.99 -5.72 -2.49
N PRO A 79 7.24 -6.28 -1.31
CA PRO A 79 6.71 -7.58 -0.93
C PRO A 79 5.19 -7.54 -0.70
N THR A 80 4.47 -8.56 -1.18
CA THR A 80 3.02 -8.69 -1.01
C THR A 80 2.65 -9.28 0.36
N TRP A 81 1.41 -9.77 0.50
CA TRP A 81 0.89 -10.47 1.68
C TRP A 81 1.81 -11.63 2.15
N ASP A 82 2.41 -11.47 3.32
CA ASP A 82 3.18 -12.50 4.04
C ASP A 82 3.38 -12.06 5.50
N LEU A 83 2.63 -12.63 6.43
CA LEU A 83 2.71 -12.27 7.85
C LEU A 83 4.07 -12.60 8.48
N ALA A 84 4.87 -13.49 7.87
CA ALA A 84 6.22 -13.79 8.36
C ALA A 84 7.24 -12.70 7.99
N LEU A 85 6.89 -11.82 7.04
CA LEU A 85 7.73 -10.72 6.63
C LEU A 85 7.39 -9.46 7.44
N SER A 86 8.41 -8.74 7.87
CA SER A 86 8.25 -7.51 8.65
C SER A 86 7.69 -6.37 7.79
N ASP A 87 6.70 -5.64 8.29
CA ASP A 87 6.19 -4.43 7.64
C ASP A 87 7.26 -3.34 7.54
N LEU A 88 8.24 -3.33 8.44
CA LEU A 88 9.41 -2.44 8.32
C LEU A 88 10.28 -2.78 7.11
N GLU A 89 10.36 -4.05 6.71
CA GLU A 89 11.06 -4.45 5.48
C GLU A 89 10.25 -4.07 4.24
N ARG A 90 8.91 -4.16 4.29
CA ARG A 90 8.04 -3.65 3.22
C ARG A 90 8.22 -2.15 3.03
N VAL A 91 8.15 -1.39 4.12
CA VAL A 91 8.34 0.07 4.08
C VAL A 91 9.73 0.43 3.60
N ARG A 92 10.77 -0.32 3.97
CA ARG A 92 12.13 -0.12 3.41
C ARG A 92 12.15 -0.28 1.89
N ALA A 93 11.51 -1.32 1.37
CA ALA A 93 11.46 -1.58 -0.06
C ALA A 93 10.66 -0.50 -0.81
N TRP A 94 9.49 -0.11 -0.28
CA TRP A 94 8.68 0.99 -0.80
C TRP A 94 9.44 2.31 -0.78
N LYS A 95 10.04 2.70 0.35
CA LYS A 95 10.78 3.95 0.52
C LYS A 95 11.88 4.11 -0.53
N ALA A 96 12.63 3.03 -0.81
CA ALA A 96 13.67 3.04 -1.83
C ALA A 96 13.14 3.35 -3.24
N ASP A 97 11.92 2.92 -3.58
CA ASP A 97 11.30 3.25 -4.86
C ASP A 97 10.63 4.64 -4.83
N PHE A 98 9.87 4.95 -3.77
CA PHE A 98 9.24 6.24 -3.55
C PHE A 98 10.25 7.40 -3.64
N GLU A 99 11.41 7.29 -3.00
CA GLU A 99 12.45 8.34 -3.08
C GLU A 99 12.99 8.54 -4.50
N LYS A 100 13.12 7.47 -5.28
CA LYS A 100 13.45 7.58 -6.72
C LYS A 100 12.31 8.27 -7.46
N GLN A 101 11.07 7.90 -7.18
CA GLN A 101 9.91 8.48 -7.84
C GLN A 101 9.80 9.99 -7.56
N VAL A 102 9.97 10.40 -6.30
CA VAL A 102 10.03 11.81 -5.88
C VAL A 102 11.15 12.54 -6.61
N LYS A 103 12.37 11.96 -6.62
CA LYS A 103 13.54 12.56 -7.30
C LYS A 103 13.32 12.78 -8.80
N PHE A 104 12.64 11.84 -9.46
CA PHE A 104 12.37 11.91 -10.89
C PHE A 104 11.03 12.58 -11.23
N GLY A 105 10.28 13.07 -10.24
CA GLY A 105 8.97 13.69 -10.46
C GLY A 105 7.94 12.75 -11.08
N ARG A 106 7.99 11.47 -10.72
CA ARG A 106 7.15 10.39 -11.28
C ARG A 106 6.26 9.68 -10.25
N VAL A 107 6.06 10.27 -9.08
CA VAL A 107 5.16 9.70 -8.06
C VAL A 107 3.76 9.56 -8.68
N PRO A 108 3.13 8.36 -8.63
CA PRO A 108 1.77 8.15 -9.08
C PRO A 108 0.78 9.08 -8.37
N GLN A 109 -0.33 9.42 -9.03
CA GLN A 109 -1.41 10.17 -8.38
C GLN A 109 -2.15 9.36 -7.31
N LEU A 110 -2.04 8.03 -7.37
CA LEU A 110 -2.57 7.09 -6.39
C LEU A 110 -1.52 6.00 -6.14
N GLU A 111 -1.12 5.86 -4.89
CA GLU A 111 -0.35 4.71 -4.40
C GLU A 111 -1.23 3.89 -3.44
N TYR A 112 -1.15 2.57 -3.57
CA TYR A 112 -1.81 1.63 -2.67
C TYR A 112 -0.74 0.83 -1.92
N ILE A 113 -0.65 1.02 -0.61
CA ILE A 113 0.35 0.38 0.25
C ILE A 113 -0.38 -0.58 1.18
N TRP A 114 0.16 -1.79 1.33
CA TRP A 114 -0.37 -2.78 2.27
C TRP A 114 0.67 -3.08 3.34
N LEU A 115 0.30 -2.91 4.60
CA LEU A 115 1.05 -3.29 5.79
C LEU A 115 0.26 -4.38 6.53
N PRO A 116 0.38 -5.65 6.14
CA PRO A 116 -0.54 -6.71 6.55
C PRO A 116 -0.41 -7.18 8.00
N ASN A 117 0.59 -6.70 8.76
CA ASN A 117 0.87 -7.28 10.07
C ASN A 117 -0.07 -6.76 11.18
N ASP A 118 -0.95 -5.81 10.88
CA ASP A 118 -2.12 -5.49 11.71
C ASP A 118 -3.14 -6.65 11.79
N HIS A 119 -3.19 -7.49 10.75
CA HIS A 119 -4.03 -8.69 10.71
C HIS A 119 -3.62 -9.73 11.76
N THR A 120 -2.37 -9.70 12.25
CA THR A 120 -1.79 -10.72 13.15
C THR A 120 -1.89 -12.16 12.60
N ASP A 121 -1.40 -13.14 13.36
CA ASP A 121 -1.52 -14.58 13.04
C ASP A 121 -2.23 -15.35 14.19
N GLY A 122 -3.18 -14.67 14.85
CA GLY A 122 -3.92 -15.20 15.98
C GLY A 122 -3.09 -15.35 17.26
N SER A 123 -3.72 -15.86 18.32
CA SER A 123 -3.15 -15.87 19.67
C SER A 123 -2.12 -16.98 19.95
N GLN A 124 -1.94 -17.92 19.02
CA GLN A 124 -0.99 -19.04 19.14
C GLN A 124 0.08 -19.02 18.05
N SER A 125 0.31 -17.86 17.43
CA SER A 125 1.30 -17.73 16.37
C SER A 125 2.70 -18.12 16.86
N LYS A 126 3.49 -18.65 15.93
CA LYS A 126 4.93 -18.92 16.11
C LYS A 126 5.82 -17.84 15.49
N ILE A 127 5.22 -16.81 14.88
CA ILE A 127 5.93 -15.74 14.18
C ILE A 127 6.22 -14.60 15.16
N LEU A 128 5.16 -13.96 15.65
CA LEU A 128 5.17 -12.88 16.63
C LEU A 128 3.90 -13.01 17.49
N ASP A 129 3.92 -12.48 18.72
CA ASP A 129 2.66 -12.30 19.44
C ASP A 129 1.83 -11.12 18.86
N PRO A 130 0.52 -11.04 19.13
CA PRO A 130 -0.33 -9.98 18.58
C PRO A 130 0.13 -8.56 18.92
N TYR A 131 0.74 -8.32 20.09
CA TYR A 131 1.23 -7.00 20.48
C TYR A 131 2.47 -6.61 19.69
N GLN A 132 3.35 -7.56 19.40
CA GLN A 132 4.51 -7.38 18.55
C GLN A 132 4.12 -7.08 17.10
N PHE A 133 3.13 -7.81 16.58
CA PHE A 133 2.55 -7.57 15.25
C PHE A 133 2.04 -6.12 15.12
N MET A 134 1.18 -5.69 16.04
CA MET A 134 0.65 -4.32 16.06
C MET A 134 1.74 -3.26 16.26
N ALA A 135 2.71 -3.50 17.15
CA ALA A 135 3.83 -2.58 17.37
C ALA A 135 4.69 -2.40 16.11
N GLN A 136 4.88 -3.47 15.35
CA GLN A 136 5.65 -3.44 14.09
C GLN A 136 4.88 -2.69 12.99
N ASN A 137 3.59 -2.95 12.86
CA ASN A 137 2.72 -2.26 11.90
C ASN A 137 2.63 -0.75 12.19
N ASP A 138 2.41 -0.36 13.47
CA ASP A 138 2.36 1.04 13.89
C ASP A 138 3.67 1.80 13.58
N ALA A 139 4.81 1.18 13.88
CA ALA A 139 6.12 1.75 13.56
C ALA A 139 6.34 1.89 12.04
N ALA A 140 5.89 0.92 11.26
CA ALA A 140 5.97 0.95 9.80
C ALA A 140 5.07 2.04 9.19
N LEU A 141 3.81 2.12 9.62
CA LEU A 141 2.86 3.14 9.20
C LEU A 141 3.36 4.55 9.55
N GLY A 142 3.83 4.74 10.79
CA GLY A 142 4.41 6.01 11.23
C GLY A 142 5.54 6.48 10.31
N HIS A 143 6.40 5.56 9.87
CA HIS A 143 7.50 5.89 8.97
C HIS A 143 7.06 6.17 7.53
N VAL A 144 5.98 5.54 7.03
CA VAL A 144 5.36 5.91 5.74
C VAL A 144 4.89 7.37 5.77
N VAL A 145 4.11 7.73 6.80
CA VAL A 145 3.57 9.10 6.95
C VAL A 145 4.71 10.11 7.11
N GLU A 146 5.71 9.80 7.93
CA GLU A 146 6.92 10.61 8.09
C GLU A 146 7.63 10.82 6.74
N THR A 147 7.90 9.76 5.99
CA THR A 147 8.59 9.79 4.69
C THR A 147 7.86 10.67 3.68
N VAL A 148 6.54 10.49 3.52
CA VAL A 148 5.73 11.31 2.60
C VAL A 148 5.72 12.77 3.06
N SER A 149 5.56 13.03 4.36
CA SER A 149 5.43 14.38 4.89
C SER A 149 6.71 15.23 4.81
N HIS A 150 7.88 14.59 4.72
CA HIS A 150 9.16 15.24 4.50
C HIS A 150 9.54 15.35 3.01
N SER A 151 8.73 14.78 2.10
CA SER A 151 8.97 14.83 0.67
C SER A 151 8.54 16.16 0.03
N SER A 152 9.04 16.43 -1.17
CA SER A 152 8.67 17.64 -1.94
C SER A 152 7.21 17.67 -2.39
N ILE A 153 6.49 16.54 -2.32
CA ILE A 153 5.08 16.43 -2.72
C ILE A 153 4.10 16.60 -1.55
N TRP A 154 4.58 16.71 -0.30
CA TRP A 154 3.73 16.73 0.90
C TRP A 154 2.57 17.72 0.82
N LYS A 155 2.84 18.93 0.29
CA LYS A 155 1.86 20.02 0.18
C LYS A 155 0.59 19.65 -0.61
N ASP A 156 0.68 18.66 -1.48
CA ASP A 156 -0.38 18.17 -2.37
C ASP A 156 -0.75 16.69 -2.07
N SER A 157 -0.32 16.15 -0.92
CA SER A 157 -0.51 14.74 -0.56
C SER A 157 -1.69 14.51 0.40
N LEU A 158 -2.33 13.35 0.26
CA LEU A 158 -3.32 12.82 1.18
C LEU A 158 -3.01 11.34 1.43
N ILE A 159 -2.94 10.95 2.70
CA ILE A 159 -2.79 9.56 3.14
C ILE A 159 -4.10 9.17 3.83
N LEU A 160 -4.70 8.09 3.37
CA LEU A 160 -5.90 7.47 3.96
C LEU A 160 -5.50 6.07 4.41
N VAL A 161 -5.90 5.68 5.62
CA VAL A 161 -5.58 4.38 6.22
C VAL A 161 -6.87 3.74 6.69
N VAL A 162 -7.04 2.46 6.39
CA VAL A 162 -8.16 1.60 6.80
C VAL A 162 -7.67 0.15 6.83
N GLU A 163 -8.31 -0.70 7.63
CA GLU A 163 -8.08 -2.16 7.65
C GLU A 163 -8.86 -2.83 6.51
N ASP A 164 -8.50 -4.06 6.13
CA ASP A 164 -9.21 -4.83 5.10
C ASP A 164 -10.49 -5.50 5.63
N ASP A 165 -10.50 -5.90 6.90
CA ASP A 165 -11.69 -6.31 7.64
C ASP A 165 -11.53 -6.09 9.16
N THR A 166 -12.62 -6.24 9.93
CA THR A 166 -12.64 -6.05 11.39
C THR A 166 -12.27 -7.29 12.21
N GLN A 167 -11.78 -8.33 11.56
CA GLN A 167 -11.26 -9.56 12.14
C GLN A 167 -12.00 -10.07 13.39
N ASN A 168 -13.31 -10.32 13.32
CA ASN A 168 -14.10 -10.83 14.46
C ASN A 168 -13.94 -10.04 15.79
N GLY A 169 -13.45 -8.80 15.76
CA GLY A 169 -13.26 -7.98 16.95
C GLY A 169 -14.61 -7.61 17.54
N PRO A 170 -14.86 -7.86 18.85
CA PRO A 170 -16.11 -7.43 19.47
C PRO A 170 -16.14 -5.91 19.56
N ASP A 171 -17.05 -5.30 18.83
CA ASP A 171 -17.38 -3.88 18.91
C ASP A 171 -18.79 -3.71 19.46
N HIS A 172 -18.97 -2.78 20.40
CA HIS A 172 -20.22 -2.57 21.11
C HIS A 172 -21.32 -1.87 20.27
N VAL A 173 -20.95 -1.29 19.13
CA VAL A 173 -21.88 -0.64 18.19
C VAL A 173 -22.18 -1.58 17.02
N ASP A 174 -21.13 -2.06 16.35
CA ASP A 174 -21.24 -2.95 15.20
C ASP A 174 -19.93 -3.72 14.98
N ALA A 175 -20.00 -5.05 14.91
CA ALA A 175 -18.83 -5.92 14.73
C ALA A 175 -18.09 -5.69 13.39
N THR A 176 -18.68 -4.98 12.43
CA THR A 176 -18.05 -4.58 11.16
C THR A 176 -17.53 -3.13 11.18
N ARG A 177 -17.51 -2.46 12.34
CA ARG A 177 -16.87 -1.14 12.48
C ARG A 177 -15.35 -1.27 12.60
N THR A 178 -14.61 -0.65 11.70
CA THR A 178 -13.14 -0.59 11.68
C THR A 178 -12.62 0.82 12.07
N ILE A 179 -11.31 0.94 12.21
CA ILE A 179 -10.58 2.20 12.34
C ILE A 179 -10.30 2.82 10.97
N ALA A 180 -10.24 4.14 10.92
CA ALA A 180 -9.77 4.86 9.75
C ALA A 180 -9.00 6.11 10.16
N PHE A 181 -7.91 6.39 9.46
CA PHE A 181 -7.08 7.57 9.67
C PHE A 181 -6.89 8.36 8.38
N ALA A 182 -6.67 9.66 8.53
CA ALA A 182 -6.31 10.54 7.43
C ALA A 182 -5.18 11.47 7.85
N ALA A 183 -4.20 11.67 6.97
CA ALA A 183 -3.10 12.62 7.17
C ALA A 183 -2.83 13.39 5.87
N GLY A 184 -2.61 14.70 5.99
CA GLY A 184 -2.37 15.58 4.85
C GLY A 184 -2.43 17.04 5.27
N PRO A 185 -1.88 17.98 4.49
CA PRO A 185 -1.93 19.39 4.83
C PRO A 185 -3.36 19.93 4.96
N TYR A 186 -4.29 19.41 4.16
CA TYR A 186 -5.70 19.85 4.16
C TYR A 186 -6.60 19.02 5.08
N VAL A 187 -6.04 18.08 5.86
CA VAL A 187 -6.80 17.27 6.83
C VAL A 187 -6.87 18.00 8.17
N LYS A 188 -8.04 18.02 8.81
CA LYS A 188 -8.20 18.58 10.17
C LYS A 188 -7.32 17.82 11.17
N ARG A 189 -6.39 18.51 11.83
CA ARG A 189 -5.48 17.92 12.82
C ARG A 189 -6.15 17.71 14.17
N GLY A 190 -5.74 16.66 14.89
CA GLY A 190 -6.21 16.36 16.24
C GLY A 190 -7.73 16.25 16.36
N THR A 191 -8.41 15.90 15.27
CA THR A 191 -9.87 15.93 15.15
C THR A 191 -10.39 14.52 14.98
N VAL A 192 -11.42 14.18 15.76
CA VAL A 192 -12.23 12.98 15.53
C VAL A 192 -13.45 13.39 14.72
N VAL A 193 -13.63 12.80 13.55
CA VAL A 193 -14.83 12.97 12.72
C VAL A 193 -15.79 11.83 13.06
N SER A 194 -16.99 12.19 13.55
CA SER A 194 -18.00 11.23 14.01
C SER A 194 -19.12 10.99 12.99
N ASP A 195 -18.99 11.53 11.77
CA ASP A 195 -19.87 11.16 10.65
C ASP A 195 -19.69 9.68 10.34
N ARG A 196 -20.77 9.01 9.91
CA ARG A 196 -20.72 7.61 9.48
C ARG A 196 -20.15 7.53 8.07
N TYR A 197 -18.99 6.90 7.94
CA TYR A 197 -18.37 6.53 6.67
C TYR A 197 -18.17 5.02 6.58
N ASP A 198 -18.03 4.54 5.36
CA ASP A 198 -17.68 3.16 4.99
C ASP A 198 -16.58 3.17 3.91
N GLU A 199 -16.12 2.01 3.47
CA GLU A 199 -15.08 1.90 2.44
C GLU A 199 -15.47 2.57 1.12
N LEU A 200 -16.77 2.53 0.76
CA LEU A 200 -17.27 3.22 -0.43
C LEU A 200 -17.19 4.74 -0.27
N SER A 201 -17.34 5.26 0.93
CA SER A 201 -17.13 6.68 1.25
C SER A 201 -15.68 7.09 1.01
N MET A 202 -14.72 6.23 1.40
CA MET A 202 -13.30 6.45 1.13
C MET A 202 -12.99 6.40 -0.36
N LEU A 203 -13.46 5.36 -1.06
CA LEU A 203 -13.33 5.21 -2.51
C LEU A 203 -13.91 6.42 -3.25
N ARG A 204 -15.11 6.85 -2.88
CA ARG A 204 -15.77 8.01 -3.47
C ARG A 204 -14.99 9.30 -3.25
N THR A 205 -14.32 9.43 -2.11
CA THR A 205 -13.44 10.57 -1.82
C THR A 205 -12.21 10.57 -2.75
N ILE A 206 -11.59 9.41 -2.93
CA ILE A 206 -10.45 9.22 -3.84
C ILE A 206 -10.86 9.56 -5.29
N GLU A 207 -11.99 9.03 -5.76
CA GLU A 207 -12.52 9.33 -7.09
C GLU A 207 -12.68 10.82 -7.34
N ILE A 208 -13.33 11.53 -6.40
CA ILE A 208 -13.57 12.97 -6.54
C ILE A 208 -12.26 13.75 -6.58
N LEU A 209 -11.30 13.41 -5.71
CA LEU A 209 -10.00 14.10 -5.64
C LEU A 209 -9.15 13.86 -6.90
N LEU A 210 -9.25 12.67 -7.50
CA LEU A 210 -8.53 12.32 -8.73
C LEU A 210 -9.30 12.67 -10.02
N GLY A 211 -10.53 13.17 -9.90
CA GLY A 211 -11.39 13.47 -11.05
C GLY A 211 -11.86 12.22 -11.81
N LEU A 212 -11.95 11.07 -11.13
CA LEU A 212 -12.42 9.81 -11.69
C LEU A 212 -13.95 9.73 -11.66
N GLU A 213 -14.51 9.03 -12.65
CA GLU A 213 -15.91 8.65 -12.61
C GLU A 213 -16.12 7.47 -11.65
N PRO A 214 -17.29 7.39 -10.98
CA PRO A 214 -17.63 6.24 -10.15
C PRO A 214 -17.70 4.96 -11.00
N MET A 215 -17.16 3.86 -10.49
CA MET A 215 -17.11 2.58 -11.19
C MET A 215 -18.50 1.94 -11.32
N ASN A 216 -19.41 2.18 -10.38
CA ASN A 216 -20.77 1.66 -10.43
C ASN A 216 -21.79 2.59 -9.73
N LEU A 217 -22.90 2.02 -9.22
CA LEU A 217 -23.93 2.78 -8.51
C LEU A 217 -23.61 2.95 -7.02
N ASN A 218 -22.89 1.99 -6.43
CA ASN A 218 -22.64 1.95 -4.99
C ASN A 218 -21.68 3.08 -4.57
N ASP A 219 -20.54 3.21 -5.27
CA ASP A 219 -19.60 4.31 -5.07
C ASP A 219 -20.20 5.67 -5.44
N ARG A 220 -20.97 5.75 -6.54
CA ARG A 220 -21.69 6.97 -6.95
C ARG A 220 -22.59 7.52 -5.85
N MET A 221 -23.26 6.62 -5.11
CA MET A 221 -24.22 6.98 -4.06
C MET A 221 -23.57 7.11 -2.68
N ALA A 222 -22.30 6.77 -2.54
CA ALA A 222 -21.58 6.87 -1.27
C ALA A 222 -21.34 8.34 -0.87
N ALA A 223 -21.36 8.60 0.43
CA ALA A 223 -21.09 9.93 0.96
C ALA A 223 -19.58 10.17 0.98
N PRO A 224 -19.04 11.19 0.28
CA PRO A 224 -17.62 11.49 0.37
C PRO A 224 -17.24 12.03 1.76
N MET A 225 -16.01 11.76 2.18
CA MET A 225 -15.47 12.08 3.50
C MET A 225 -15.08 13.56 3.64
N PHE A 226 -15.91 14.49 3.14
CA PHE A 226 -15.62 15.92 3.15
C PHE A 226 -15.47 16.50 4.56
N GLY A 227 -16.07 15.86 5.57
CA GLY A 227 -15.89 16.21 6.97
C GLY A 227 -14.43 16.18 7.44
N LEU A 228 -13.54 15.46 6.75
CA LEU A 228 -12.10 15.40 7.07
C LEU A 228 -11.34 16.69 6.74
N PHE A 229 -11.80 17.46 5.75
CA PHE A 229 -10.98 18.51 5.14
C PHE A 229 -11.21 19.90 5.74
N THR A 230 -10.17 20.73 5.63
CA THR A 230 -10.16 22.15 5.98
C THR A 230 -9.58 22.97 4.83
N ASN A 231 -10.01 24.22 4.70
CA ASN A 231 -9.45 25.17 3.73
C ASN A 231 -8.21 25.93 4.26
N LYS A 232 -7.77 25.62 5.48
CA LYS A 232 -6.55 26.16 6.10
C LYS A 232 -5.50 25.06 6.18
N PRO A 233 -4.58 24.96 5.21
CA PRO A 233 -3.59 23.90 5.20
C PRO A 233 -2.58 24.07 6.33
N ASP A 234 -2.12 22.94 6.87
CA ASP A 234 -0.99 22.87 7.80
C ASP A 234 0.13 22.01 7.19
N TYR A 235 1.17 22.67 6.70
CA TYR A 235 2.30 22.05 6.00
C TYR A 235 3.38 21.49 6.91
N HIS A 236 3.25 21.54 8.25
CA HIS A 236 4.26 20.93 9.12
C HIS A 236 4.35 19.42 8.83
N ALA A 237 5.57 18.88 8.74
CA ALA A 237 5.77 17.45 8.54
C ALA A 237 5.27 16.65 9.76
N PHE A 238 4.97 15.38 9.53
CA PHE A 238 4.57 14.45 10.57
C PHE A 238 5.81 13.97 11.33
N GLY A 239 5.78 14.11 12.66
CA GLY A 239 6.73 13.45 13.54
C GLY A 239 6.11 12.17 14.11
N PRO A 240 6.72 10.99 13.92
CA PRO A 240 6.16 9.74 14.43
C PRO A 240 6.14 9.73 15.97
N ALA A 241 5.20 8.96 16.52
CA ALA A 241 5.17 8.69 17.96
C ALA A 241 6.40 7.87 18.39
N LYS A 242 6.68 7.84 19.70
CA LYS A 242 7.69 6.92 20.25
C LYS A 242 7.28 5.49 19.89
N ILE A 243 8.21 4.73 19.27
CA ILE A 243 7.99 3.32 18.97
C ILE A 243 7.61 2.54 20.24
N SER A 244 6.70 1.57 20.07
CA SER A 244 6.18 0.77 21.17
C SER A 244 7.28 -0.04 21.87
N ASP A 245 7.19 -0.12 23.20
CA ASP A 245 8.06 -0.98 24.00
C ASP A 245 7.78 -2.48 23.77
N GLN A 246 6.71 -2.84 23.04
CA GLN A 246 6.41 -4.21 22.59
C GLN A 246 7.11 -4.58 21.27
N LEU A 247 7.77 -3.64 20.57
CA LEU A 247 8.46 -3.96 19.33
C LEU A 247 9.57 -5.01 19.59
N SER A 248 9.63 -6.04 18.75
CA SER A 248 10.62 -7.11 18.87
C SER A 248 12.05 -6.55 18.72
N GLU A 249 13.05 -7.20 19.32
CA GLU A 249 14.45 -6.75 19.21
C GLU A 249 14.92 -6.72 17.75
N ALA A 250 14.55 -7.74 16.96
CA ALA A 250 14.86 -7.77 15.54
C ALA A 250 14.22 -6.60 14.77
N ASP A 251 12.99 -6.24 15.10
CA ASP A 251 12.30 -5.12 14.47
C ASP A 251 12.81 -3.75 14.93
N ARG A 252 13.29 -3.61 16.17
CA ARG A 252 14.00 -2.39 16.60
C ARG A 252 15.24 -2.15 15.75
N GLN A 253 16.02 -3.19 15.50
CA GLN A 253 17.19 -3.10 14.63
C GLN A 253 16.79 -2.75 13.19
N ARG A 254 15.71 -3.35 12.66
CA ARG A 254 15.19 -2.99 11.33
C ARG A 254 14.73 -1.54 11.27
N TYR A 255 14.04 -1.05 12.29
CA TYR A 255 13.58 0.34 12.40
C TYR A 255 14.77 1.30 12.40
N GLN A 256 15.80 1.03 13.21
CA GLN A 256 17.03 1.83 13.24
C GLN A 256 17.72 1.89 11.87
N GLN A 257 17.79 0.76 11.16
CA GLN A 257 18.33 0.72 9.79
C GLN A 257 17.47 1.50 8.78
N LEU A 258 16.16 1.62 9.03
CA LEU A 258 15.22 2.29 8.15
C LEU A 258 15.30 3.83 8.30
N VAL A 259 15.38 4.33 9.54
CA VAL A 259 15.49 5.77 9.82
C VAL A 259 16.89 6.33 9.55
N GLY A 260 17.92 5.48 9.54
CA GLY A 260 19.32 5.90 9.40
C GLY A 260 19.93 6.37 10.74
N PRO A 261 21.22 6.71 10.77
CA PRO A 261 21.82 7.29 11.97
C PRO A 261 21.18 8.66 12.27
N GLU A 262 20.84 8.88 13.55
CA GLU A 262 20.43 10.20 14.08
C GLU A 262 21.51 11.27 13.89
#